data_AF-A0A1W9L420-F1
#
_entry.id   AF-A0A1W9L420-F1
#
_cell.length_a   1.000
_cell.length_b   1.000
_cell.length_c   1.000
_cell.angle_alpha   90.00
_cell.angle_beta   90.00
_cell.angle_gamma   90.00
#
_symmetry.space_group_name_H-M   'P 1'
#
loop_
_entity.id
_entity.type
_entity.pdbx_description
1 polymer ?
#
loop_
_entity_poly.entity_id
_entity_poly.type
_entity_poly.pdbx_seq_one_letter_code
_entity_poly.pdbx_strand_id
1 'polypeptide(L)' 'MNKILLELGLLEEKTRPSVTKGTKKYKALTELGLVYGKNVVNPRKLEETTPAYYTDTFTELLAKIFAWQTRH' A
#
# COMPACT_ATOMS: atom_id res chain seq x y z
N MET A 1 -1.65 -11.87 2.90
CA MET A 1 -1.12 -10.68 3.60
C MET A 1 -1.86 -9.43 3.11
N ASN A 2 -2.88 -9.07 3.90
CA ASN A 2 -3.74 -7.87 3.96
C ASN A 2 -4.55 -7.49 2.70
N LYS A 3 -5.49 -8.36 2.29
CA LYS A 3 -6.59 -7.99 1.37
C LYS A 3 -7.44 -6.84 1.91
N ILE A 4 -7.52 -6.72 3.23
CA ILE A 4 -8.23 -5.66 3.96
C ILE A 4 -7.86 -4.26 3.45
N LEU A 5 -6.57 -3.98 3.25
CA LEU A 5 -6.12 -2.66 2.79
C LEU A 5 -6.49 -2.39 1.32
N LEU A 6 -6.54 -3.44 0.50
CA LEU A 6 -7.01 -3.36 -0.89
C LEU A 6 -8.53 -3.14 -0.91
N GLU A 7 -9.28 -3.83 -0.05
CA GLU A 7 -10.74 -3.70 0.06
C GLU A 7 -11.17 -2.37 0.68
N LEU A 8 -10.39 -1.84 1.63
CA LEU A 8 -10.57 -0.48 2.16
C LEU A 8 -10.23 0.60 1.13
N GLY A 9 -9.69 0.24 -0.04
CA GLY A 9 -9.26 1.18 -1.07
C GLY A 9 -8.05 2.02 -0.69
N LEU A 10 -7.32 1.64 0.37
CA LEU A 10 -6.11 2.34 0.84
C LEU A 10 -4.85 1.89 0.10
N LEU A 11 -4.88 0.69 -0.46
CA LEU A 11 -3.79 0.08 -1.18
C LEU A 11 -4.27 -0.30 -2.58
N GLU A 12 -3.39 -0.20 -3.56
CA GLU A 12 -3.63 -0.66 -4.92
C GLU A 12 -2.46 -1.53 -5.40
N GLU A 13 -2.77 -2.50 -6.26
CA GLU A 13 -1.75 -3.32 -6.95
C GLU A 13 -1.44 -2.69 -8.30
N LYS A 14 -0.26 -2.08 -8.42
CA LYS A 14 0.27 -1.57 -9.67
C LYS A 14 1.17 -2.59 -10.34
N THR A 15 1.28 -2.51 -11.66
CA THR A 15 2.21 -3.33 -12.43
C THR A 15 3.23 -2.43 -13.11
N ARG A 16 4.45 -2.95 -13.26
CA ARG A 16 5.52 -2.30 -14.01
C ARG A 16 6.17 -3.30 -14.96
N PRO A 17 6.64 -2.86 -16.13
CA PRO A 17 7.51 -3.66 -16.96
C PRO A 17 8.81 -3.94 -16.21
N SER A 18 9.31 -5.17 -16.30
CA SER A 18 10.56 -5.60 -15.69
C SER A 18 11.49 -6.04 -16.80
N VAL A 19 12.64 -5.35 -16.89
CA VAL A 19 13.65 -5.56 -17.93
C VAL A 19 14.10 -7.03 -18.04
N THR A 20 14.02 -7.80 -16.94
CA THR A 20 14.55 -9.17 -16.87
C THR A 20 13.48 -10.26 -16.86
N LYS A 21 12.26 -9.97 -16.39
CA LYS A 21 11.19 -10.98 -16.21
C LYS A 21 9.81 -10.32 -16.31
N GLY A 22 9.33 -10.08 -17.53
CA GLY A 22 7.93 -9.74 -17.83
C GLY A 22 7.39 -8.53 -17.06
N THR A 23 6.19 -8.62 -16.51
CA THR A 23 5.59 -7.59 -15.66
C THR A 23 5.69 -7.99 -14.18
N LYS A 24 6.14 -7.05 -13.34
CA LYS A 24 6.13 -7.23 -11.87
C LYS A 24 5.00 -6.43 -11.25
N LYS A 25 4.29 -7.04 -10.31
CA LYS A 25 3.31 -6.35 -9.47
C LYS A 25 4.01 -5.73 -8.27
N TYR A 26 3.57 -4.54 -7.85
CA TYR A 26 3.94 -3.89 -6.61
C TYR A 26 2.71 -3.24 -5.99
N LYS A 27 2.82 -2.91 -4.71
CA LYS A 27 1.75 -2.29 -3.95
C LYS A 27 2.07 -0.82 -3.75
N ALA A 28 1.09 0.04 -3.98
CA ALA A 28 1.19 1.46 -3.74
C ALA A 28 0.00 1.91 -2.88
N LEU A 29 0.19 2.93 -2.06
CA LEU A 29 -0.90 3.65 -1.42
C LEU A 29 -1.65 4.45 -2.47
N THR A 30 -2.97 4.38 -2.40
CA THR A 30 -3.89 5.23 -3.16
C THR A 30 -3.97 6.62 -2.50
N GLU A 31 -4.71 7.55 -3.09
CA GLU A 31 -4.96 8.88 -2.48
C GLU A 31 -5.50 8.78 -1.04
N LEU A 32 -6.36 7.81 -0.75
CA LEU A 32 -6.86 7.55 0.61
C LEU A 32 -5.77 6.98 1.53
N GLY A 33 -4.92 6.10 0.99
CA GLY A 33 -3.79 5.52 1.71
C GLY A 33 -2.68 6.52 2.04
N LEU A 34 -2.50 7.55 1.19
CA LEU A 34 -1.50 8.61 1.38
C LEU A 34 -1.78 9.50 2.60
N VAL A 35 -2.99 9.46 3.15
CA VAL A 35 -3.29 10.11 4.43
C VAL A 35 -2.56 9.39 5.58
N TYR A 36 -2.42 8.06 5.48
CA TYR A 36 -1.80 7.23 6.52
C TYR A 36 -0.31 6.97 6.28
N GLY A 37 0.24 7.44 5.16
CA GLY A 37 1.59 7.10 4.74
C GLY A 37 2.01 7.76 3.44
N LYS A 38 3.11 7.30 2.88
CA LYS A 38 3.63 7.76 1.59
C LYS A 38 4.22 6.61 0.79
N ASN A 39 4.18 6.78 -0.52
CA ASN A 39 4.84 5.87 -1.45
C ASN A 39 6.32 6.23 -1.54
N VAL A 40 7.17 5.43 -0.91
CA VAL A 40 8.63 5.62 -0.94
C VAL A 40 9.18 4.88 -2.15
N VAL A 41 9.80 5.63 -3.06
CA VAL A 41 10.52 5.03 -4.19
C VAL A 41 11.81 4.41 -3.68
N ASN A 42 12.08 3.17 -4.06
CA ASN A 42 13.34 2.54 -3.72
C ASN A 42 14.44 3.14 -4.62
N PRO A 43 15.51 3.75 -4.08
CA PRO A 43 16.56 4.36 -4.91
C PRO A 43 17.27 3.36 -5.84
N ARG A 44 17.23 2.06 -5.51
CA ARG A 44 17.74 0.98 -6.38
C ARG A 44 16.77 0.55 -7.49
N LYS A 45 15.50 0.92 -7.39
CA LYS A 45 14.40 0.55 -8.30
C LYS A 45 13.40 1.71 -8.37
N LEU A 46 13.69 2.73 -9.17
CA LEU A 46 12.85 3.93 -9.31
C LEU A 46 11.42 3.63 -9.80
N GLU A 47 11.24 2.50 -10.48
CA GLU A 47 9.93 2.01 -10.93
C GLU A 47 9.13 1.28 -9.83
N GLU A 48 9.69 1.16 -8.62
CA GLU A 48 9.09 0.49 -7.47
C GLU A 48 8.89 1.46 -6.32
N THR A 49 7.62 1.69 -5.97
CA THR A 49 7.26 2.34 -4.71
C THR A 49 6.87 1.29 -3.67
N THR A 50 7.27 1.52 -2.43
CA THR A 50 6.79 0.77 -1.27
C THR A 50 5.95 1.68 -0.36
N PRO A 51 4.84 1.17 0.20
CA PRO A 51 4.01 1.92 1.12
C PRO A 51 4.76 2.06 2.46
N ALA A 52 5.07 3.28 2.87
CA ALA A 52 5.62 3.60 4.19
C ALA A 52 4.57 4.35 5.00
N TYR A 53 4.15 3.81 6.14
CA TYR A 53 3.11 4.41 6.98
C TYR A 53 3.70 5.38 8.00
N TYR A 54 2.96 6.44 8.33
CA TYR A 54 3.33 7.34 9.42
C TYR A 54 2.96 6.71 10.75
N THR A 55 3.81 6.88 11.76
CA THR A 55 3.59 6.39 13.13
C THR A 55 2.34 7.00 13.76
N ASP A 56 2.11 8.29 13.53
CA ASP A 56 1.02 9.05 14.15
C ASP A 56 -0.36 8.59 13.65
N THR A 57 -0.50 8.34 12.35
CA THR A 57 -1.74 7.86 11.73
C THR A 57 -1.84 6.33 11.70
N PHE A 58 -0.82 5.61 12.17
CA PHE A 58 -0.81 4.15 12.14
C PHE A 58 -1.92 3.56 13.03
N THR A 59 -2.17 4.18 14.19
CA THR A 59 -3.25 3.78 15.10
C THR A 59 -4.62 3.91 14.44
N GLU A 60 -4.87 4.97 13.69
CA GLU A 60 -6.12 5.16 12.93
C GLU A 60 -6.26 4.13 11.80
N LEU A 61 -5.17 3.86 11.09
CA LEU A 61 -5.14 2.82 10.06
C LEU A 61 -5.48 1.45 10.67
N LEU A 62 -4.86 1.10 11.81
CA LEU A 62 -5.18 -0.13 12.54
C LEU A 62 -6.64 -0.15 12.97
N ALA A 63 -7.18 0.95 13.50
CA ALA A 63 -8.58 1.03 13.88
C ALA A 63 -9.52 0.73 12.70
N LYS A 64 -9.20 1.21 11.49
CA LYS A 64 -9.98 0.88 10.27
C LYS A 64 -9.87 -0.60 9.89
N ILE A 65 -8.67 -1.18 9.99
CA ILE A 65 -8.46 -2.61 9.74
C ILE A 65 -9.25 -3.45 10.75
N PHE A 66 -9.17 -3.13 12.04
CA PHE A 66 -9.91 -3.82 13.09
C PHE A 66 -11.42 -3.66 12.93
N ALA A 67 -11.91 -2.45 12.65
CA ALA A 67 -13.33 -2.20 12.40
C ALA A 67 -13.86 -3.00 11.21
N TRP A 68 -13.06 -3.13 10.14
CA TRP A 68 -13.39 -3.97 8.99
C TRP A 68 -13.39 -5.45 9.35
N GLN A 69 -12.41 -5.90 10.14
CA GLN A 69 -12.27 -7.28 10.58
C GLN A 69 -13.36 -7.70 11.57
N THR A 70 -13.88 -6.79 12.39
CA THR A 70 -15.03 -7.07 13.27
C THR A 70 -16.36 -7.16 12.53
N ARG A 71 -16.42 -6.74 11.26
CA ARG A 71 -17.63 -6.76 10.43
C ARG A 71 -17.75 -7.99 9.52
N HIS A 72 -16.73 -8.85 9.47
CA HIS A 72 -16.68 -10.09 8.67
C HIS A 72 -16.36 -11.28 9.56
#